data_AF-F6KML3-F1
#
_entry.id   AF-F6KML3-F1
#
_cell.length_a   1.000
_cell.length_b   1.000
_cell.length_c   1.000
_cell.angle_alpha   90.00
_cell.angle_beta   90.00
_cell.angle_gamma   90.00
#
_symmetry.space_group_name_H-M   'P 1'
#
loop_
_entity.id
_entity.type
_entity.pdbx_description
1 polymer ?
#
loop_
_entity_poly.entity_id
_entity_poly.type
_entity_poly.pdbx_seq_one_letter_code
_entity_poly.pdbx_strand_id
1 'polypeptide(L)'
;GTRQQFIEQAKKGEHKKTGWPTTAYGTSKIGVTTLSMILARRLSKERPNDGILLNACCPGWVRTDMAGPKAPKSPDEGAITPVYLALLPPGATEPHGKFVSDKVVQRW
;
A
#
# COMPACT_ATOMS: atom_id res chain seq x y z
N GLY A 1 -13.24 14.81 0.53
CA GLY A 1 -12.70 13.45 0.27
C GLY A 1 -12.47 12.73 1.59
N THR A 2 -12.42 11.39 1.57
CA THR A 2 -12.41 10.50 2.74
C THR A 2 -11.31 10.84 3.77
N ARG A 3 -10.12 11.26 3.31
CA ARG A 3 -9.03 11.77 4.19
C ARG A 3 -9.44 12.99 5.02
N GLN A 4 -10.11 13.97 4.41
CA GLN A 4 -10.48 15.21 5.06
C GLN A 4 -11.52 14.96 6.16
N GLN A 5 -12.47 14.07 5.90
CA GLN A 5 -13.45 13.61 6.88
C GLN A 5 -12.75 12.95 8.08
N PHE A 6 -11.79 12.04 7.85
CA PHE A 6 -11.02 11.44 8.95
C PHE A 6 -10.30 12.49 9.80
N ILE A 7 -9.64 13.47 9.17
CA ILE A 7 -8.92 14.53 9.89
C ILE A 7 -9.87 15.36 10.76
N GLU A 8 -11.03 15.74 10.23
CA GLU A 8 -12.03 16.52 10.97
C GLU A 8 -12.58 15.75 12.16
N GLN A 9 -12.94 14.49 11.97
CA GLN A 9 -13.45 13.63 13.04
C GLN A 9 -12.39 13.29 14.08
N ALA A 10 -11.12 13.12 13.68
CA ALA A 10 -10.02 12.91 14.60
C ALA A 10 -9.75 14.15 15.47
N LYS A 11 -9.79 15.36 14.88
CA LYS A 11 -9.65 16.63 15.63
C LYS A 11 -10.75 16.81 16.68
N LYS A 12 -11.97 16.35 16.39
CA LYS A 12 -13.11 16.37 17.33
C LYS A 12 -13.07 15.26 18.38
N GLY A 13 -12.17 14.29 18.27
CA GLY A 13 -12.18 13.09 19.12
C GLY A 13 -13.31 12.11 18.80
N GLU A 14 -13.99 12.27 17.65
CA GLU A 14 -15.21 11.55 17.26
C GLU A 14 -14.97 10.45 16.21
N HIS A 15 -13.72 10.25 15.79
CA HIS A 15 -13.34 9.27 14.76
C HIS A 15 -13.90 7.86 15.04
N LYS A 16 -13.86 7.37 16.30
CA LYS A 16 -14.45 6.06 16.65
C LYS A 16 -15.97 6.01 16.44
N LYS A 17 -16.69 7.07 16.83
CA LYS A 17 -18.15 7.15 16.71
C LYS A 17 -18.60 7.14 15.25
N THR A 18 -17.73 7.59 14.36
CA THR A 18 -17.95 7.67 12.91
C THR A 18 -17.36 6.47 12.15
N GLY A 19 -16.98 5.40 12.85
CA GLY A 19 -16.52 4.15 12.27
C GLY A 19 -15.06 4.14 11.79
N TRP A 20 -14.29 5.19 12.08
CA TRP A 20 -12.88 5.25 11.69
C TRP A 20 -11.99 4.43 12.63
N PRO A 21 -10.90 3.84 12.08
CA PRO A 21 -9.85 3.23 12.88
C PRO A 21 -9.21 4.24 13.83
N THR A 22 -8.64 3.72 14.92
CA THR A 22 -7.94 4.51 15.93
C THR A 22 -6.51 4.85 15.55
N THR A 23 -5.97 4.21 14.50
CA THR A 23 -4.59 4.36 14.07
C THR A 23 -4.50 5.30 12.87
N ALA A 24 -4.01 6.52 13.08
CA ALA A 24 -3.81 7.48 11.99
C ALA A 24 -2.86 6.94 10.91
N TYR A 25 -1.81 6.23 11.32
CA TYR A 25 -0.89 5.52 10.41
C TYR A 25 -1.64 4.49 9.55
N GLY A 26 -2.47 3.64 10.15
CA GLY A 26 -3.26 2.64 9.43
C GLY A 26 -4.18 3.28 8.40
N THR A 27 -4.92 4.32 8.80
CA THR A 27 -5.79 5.09 7.90
C THR A 27 -5.00 5.72 6.74
N SER A 28 -3.79 6.23 6.98
CA SER A 28 -2.94 6.76 5.91
C SER A 28 -2.53 5.68 4.89
N LYS A 29 -2.23 4.46 5.35
CA LYS A 29 -1.84 3.35 4.48
C LYS A 29 -3.02 2.74 3.72
N ILE A 30 -4.24 2.77 4.28
CA ILE A 30 -5.47 2.50 3.50
C ILE A 30 -5.58 3.47 2.32
N GLY A 31 -5.28 4.75 2.55
CA GLY A 31 -5.25 5.77 1.51
C GLY A 31 -4.24 5.47 0.42
N VAL A 32 -3.00 5.12 0.78
CA VAL A 32 -1.95 4.73 -0.18
C VAL A 32 -2.38 3.51 -1.01
N THR A 33 -2.86 2.45 -0.36
CA THR A 33 -3.29 1.24 -1.06
C THR A 33 -4.43 1.52 -2.04
N THR A 34 -5.47 2.23 -1.60
CA THR A 34 -6.62 2.56 -2.44
C THR A 34 -6.23 3.46 -3.61
N LEU A 35 -5.35 4.44 -3.37
CA LEU A 35 -4.83 5.31 -4.42
C LEU A 35 -4.07 4.52 -5.48
N SER A 36 -3.19 3.60 -5.07
CA SER A 36 -2.48 2.72 -6.01
C SER A 36 -3.47 1.94 -6.89
N MET A 37 -4.54 1.38 -6.33
CA MET A 37 -5.55 0.67 -7.12
C MET A 37 -6.30 1.57 -8.12
N ILE A 38 -6.61 2.81 -7.72
CA ILE A 38 -7.24 3.79 -8.63
C ILE A 38 -6.29 4.15 -9.76
N LEU A 39 -5.02 4.42 -9.45
CA LEU A 39 -4.00 4.77 -10.44
C LEU A 39 -3.74 3.61 -11.41
N ALA A 40 -3.69 2.37 -10.93
CA ALA A 40 -3.58 1.20 -11.79
C ALA A 40 -4.75 1.12 -12.79
N ARG A 41 -6.00 1.21 -12.32
CA ARG A 41 -7.18 1.23 -13.22
C ARG A 41 -7.12 2.37 -14.24
N ARG A 42 -6.62 3.54 -13.82
CA ARG A 42 -6.43 4.70 -14.70
C ARG A 42 -5.38 4.42 -15.77
N LEU A 43 -4.26 3.81 -15.41
CA LEU A 43 -3.22 3.38 -16.35
C LEU A 43 -3.77 2.37 -17.35
N SER A 44 -4.54 1.36 -16.91
CA SER A 44 -5.16 0.39 -17.82
C SER A 44 -6.10 1.06 -18.83
N LYS A 45 -6.83 2.11 -18.42
CA LYS A 45 -7.78 2.81 -19.29
C LYS A 45 -7.11 3.81 -20.23
N GLU A 46 -6.16 4.58 -19.73
CA GLU A 46 -5.57 5.72 -20.43
C GLU A 46 -4.29 5.37 -21.19
N ARG A 47 -3.56 4.33 -20.75
CA ARG A 47 -2.27 3.90 -21.29
C ARG A 47 -2.16 2.37 -21.42
N PRO A 48 -3.13 1.70 -22.09
CA PRO A 48 -3.22 0.23 -22.11
C PRO A 48 -2.01 -0.47 -22.76
N ASN A 49 -1.29 0.19 -23.66
CA ASN A 49 -0.22 -0.40 -24.46
C ASN A 49 1.19 -0.14 -23.93
N ASP A 50 1.31 0.58 -22.80
CA ASP A 50 2.60 1.06 -22.30
C ASP A 50 3.31 0.06 -21.38
N GLY A 51 2.64 -1.06 -21.05
CA GLY A 51 3.21 -2.12 -20.22
C GLY A 51 3.50 -1.71 -18.77
N ILE A 52 2.85 -0.65 -18.26
CA ILE A 52 3.09 -0.13 -16.91
C ILE A 52 2.31 -0.95 -15.87
N LEU A 53 3.03 -1.56 -14.94
CA LEU A 53 2.46 -2.24 -13.78
C LEU A 53 2.58 -1.37 -12.51
N LEU A 54 1.51 -1.28 -11.74
CA LEU A 54 1.46 -0.49 -10.51
C LEU A 54 0.73 -1.26 -9.42
N ASN A 55 1.36 -1.41 -8.26
CA ASN A 55 0.81 -2.11 -7.10
C ASN A 55 1.14 -1.37 -5.81
N ALA A 56 0.39 -1.66 -4.75
CA ALA A 56 0.78 -1.37 -3.38
C ALA A 56 1.43 -2.61 -2.76
N CYS A 57 2.33 -2.44 -1.79
CA CYS A 57 2.91 -3.57 -1.09
C CYS A 57 3.18 -3.31 0.39
N CYS A 58 3.38 -4.40 1.13
CA CYS A 58 3.88 -4.39 2.50
C CYS A 58 5.27 -5.03 2.55
N PRO A 59 6.28 -4.35 3.13
CA PRO A 59 7.59 -4.96 3.36
C PRO A 59 7.59 -5.93 4.56
N GLY A 60 6.49 -5.98 5.33
CA GLY A 60 6.42 -6.64 6.63
C GLY A 60 6.92 -5.74 7.76
N TRP A 61 7.19 -6.33 8.92
CA TRP A 61 7.75 -5.61 10.07
C TRP A 61 9.28 -5.70 10.05
N VAL A 62 9.93 -4.58 9.73
CA VAL A 62 11.35 -4.49 9.37
C VAL A 62 12.14 -3.70 10.42
N ARG A 63 13.35 -4.14 10.76
CA ARG A 63 14.27 -3.45 11.68
C ARG A 63 14.79 -2.15 11.05
N THR A 64 14.09 -1.07 11.31
CA THR A 64 14.45 0.31 10.94
C THR A 64 14.16 1.24 12.10
N ASP A 65 14.58 2.50 12.02
CA ASP A 65 14.28 3.50 13.04
C ASP A 65 12.78 3.66 13.32
N MET A 66 11.92 3.41 12.31
CA MET A 66 10.46 3.51 12.45
C MET A 66 9.86 2.38 13.29
N ALA A 67 10.45 1.19 13.24
CA ALA A 67 9.87 -0.04 13.81
C ALA A 67 10.68 -0.63 14.98
N GLY A 68 11.93 -0.19 15.15
CA GLY A 68 12.82 -0.59 16.23
C GLY A 68 13.52 -1.95 16.01
N PRO A 69 14.47 -2.29 16.89
CA PRO A 69 15.33 -3.46 16.74
C PRO A 69 14.60 -4.80 16.95
N LYS A 70 13.41 -4.80 17.53
CA LYS A 70 12.61 -6.01 17.80
C LYS A 70 11.86 -6.55 16.58
N ALA A 71 11.85 -5.82 15.47
CA ALA A 71 11.19 -6.27 14.27
C ALA A 71 11.86 -7.55 13.71
N PRO A 72 11.09 -8.51 13.18
CA PRO A 72 11.62 -9.81 12.78
C PRO A 72 12.45 -9.77 11.49
N LYS A 73 12.16 -8.84 10.56
CA LYS A 73 12.87 -8.77 9.27
C LYS A 73 14.04 -7.78 9.30
N SER A 74 15.13 -8.09 8.60
CA SER A 74 16.19 -7.14 8.24
C SER A 74 15.70 -6.18 7.13
N PRO A 75 16.37 -5.03 6.91
CA PRO A 75 16.11 -4.19 5.75
C PRO A 75 16.15 -4.94 4.42
N ASP A 76 17.12 -5.84 4.24
CA ASP A 76 17.27 -6.66 3.03
C ASP A 76 16.07 -7.58 2.83
N GLU A 77 15.61 -8.26 3.89
CA GLU A 77 14.39 -9.09 3.85
C GLU A 77 13.14 -8.25 3.56
N GLY A 78 13.07 -7.04 4.10
CA GLY A 78 11.99 -6.09 3.84
C GLY A 78 11.95 -5.58 2.40
N ALA A 79 13.10 -5.48 1.73
CA ALA A 79 13.22 -5.01 0.36
C ALA A 79 12.75 -6.03 -0.69
N ILE A 80 12.65 -7.32 -0.32
CA ILE A 80 12.34 -8.41 -1.25
C ILE A 80 11.05 -8.18 -2.05
N THR A 81 9.94 -7.84 -1.40
CA THR A 81 8.64 -7.65 -2.09
C THR A 81 8.62 -6.38 -2.95
N PRO A 82 9.07 -5.20 -2.46
CA PRO A 82 9.20 -4.01 -3.29
C PRO A 82 10.08 -4.23 -4.53
N VAL A 83 11.26 -4.85 -4.37
CA VAL A 83 12.19 -5.11 -5.48
C VAL A 83 11.58 -6.10 -6.48
N TYR A 84 10.91 -7.15 -5.99
CA TYR A 84 10.16 -8.07 -6.85
C TYR A 84 9.14 -7.36 -7.75
N LEU A 85 8.37 -6.41 -7.20
CA LEU A 85 7.38 -5.66 -7.98
C LEU A 85 8.00 -4.67 -8.95
N ALA A 86 9.15 -4.10 -8.59
CA ALA A 86 9.90 -3.19 -9.46
C ALA A 86 10.56 -3.90 -10.64
N LEU A 87 10.84 -5.20 -10.49
CA LEU A 87 11.57 -6.04 -11.46
C LEU A 87 10.70 -7.14 -12.07
N LEU A 88 9.38 -6.93 -12.16
CA LEU A 88 8.51 -7.85 -12.89
C LEU A 88 9.02 -8.01 -14.33
N PRO A 89 9.00 -9.22 -14.90
CA PRO A 89 9.63 -9.48 -16.18
C PRO A 89 8.99 -8.65 -17.31
N PRO A 90 9.75 -8.28 -18.35
CA PRO A 90 9.18 -7.62 -19.53
C PRO A 90 8.00 -8.42 -20.10
N GLY A 91 6.92 -7.73 -20.44
CA GLY A 91 5.69 -8.36 -20.95
C GLY A 91 4.79 -8.96 -19.87
N ALA A 92 5.16 -8.88 -18.58
CA ALA A 92 4.25 -9.24 -17.50
C ALA A 92 2.98 -8.36 -17.55
N THR A 93 1.83 -8.99 -17.34
CA THR A 93 0.53 -8.32 -17.22
C THR A 93 0.03 -8.27 -15.77
N GLU A 94 0.63 -9.07 -14.89
CA GLU A 94 0.26 -9.18 -13.48
C GLU A 94 1.49 -9.29 -12.56
N PRO A 95 1.37 -8.89 -11.28
CA PRO A 95 0.20 -8.23 -10.67
C PRO A 95 0.03 -6.78 -11.15
N HIS A 96 -1.23 -6.32 -11.26
CA HIS A 96 -1.58 -4.93 -11.54
C HIS A 96 -2.76 -4.49 -10.67
N GLY A 97 -2.61 -3.34 -10.00
CA GLY A 97 -3.63 -2.78 -9.11
C GLY A 97 -3.90 -3.64 -7.87
N LYS A 98 -2.90 -4.39 -7.40
CA LYS A 98 -3.03 -5.28 -6.25
C LYS A 98 -2.34 -4.72 -5.01
N PHE A 99 -2.68 -5.28 -3.85
CA PHE A 99 -1.89 -5.20 -2.64
C PHE A 99 -1.09 -6.50 -2.48
N VAL A 100 0.24 -6.41 -2.32
CA VAL A 100 1.13 -7.57 -2.31
C VAL A 100 1.97 -7.60 -1.04
N SER A 101 2.05 -8.76 -0.39
CA SER A 101 2.91 -9.01 0.77
C SER A 101 3.59 -10.36 0.59
N ASP A 102 4.88 -10.44 0.90
CA ASP A 102 5.70 -11.65 0.74
C ASP A 102 5.60 -12.26 -0.67
N LYS A 103 5.59 -11.38 -1.69
CA LYS A 103 5.36 -11.70 -3.12
C LYS A 103 4.00 -12.35 -3.44
N VAL A 104 3.07 -12.40 -2.47
CA VAL A 104 1.73 -12.96 -2.63
C VAL A 104 0.69 -11.83 -2.68
N VAL A 105 -0.22 -11.92 -3.67
CA VAL A 105 -1.36 -11.02 -3.77
C VAL A 105 -2.30 -11.25 -2.58
N GLN A 106 -2.58 -10.17 -1.86
CA GLN A 106 -3.48 -10.17 -0.72
C GLN A 106 -4.88 -9.73 -1.15
N ARG A 107 -5.90 -10.27 -0.50
CA ARG A 107 -7.27 -9.79 -0.66
C ARG A 107 -7.41 -8.41 -0.03
N TRP A 108 -8.02 -7.49 -0.77
CA TRP A 108 -8.33 -6.13 -0.35
C TRP A 108 -9.82 -5.87 -0.49
#